data_AF-A0AA40B1T9-F1
#
_entry.id   AF-A0AA40B1T9-F1
#
_cell.length_a   1.000
_cell.length_b   1.000
_cell.length_c   1.000
_cell.angle_alpha   90.00
_cell.angle_beta   90.00
_cell.angle_gamma   90.00
#
_symmetry.space_group_name_H-M   'P 1'
#
loop_
_entity.id
_entity.type
_entity.pdbx_description
1 polymer ?
#
loop_
_entity_poly.entity_id
_entity_poly.type
_entity_poly.pdbx_seq_one_letter_code
_entity_poly.pdbx_strand_id
1 'polypeptide(L)'
;MASGFHLKTSDKRDLFARLARGHVNMPGFDGFSIEIQASEAHFETAVYNLLQPEPLIRCSRLLYSRVPVQHLVSNLTIPQDLSGRRLFVLRSLKR
;
A
#
# COMPACT_ATOMS: atom_id res chain seq x y z
N MET A 1 -6.76 0.77 -9.93
CA MET A 1 -5.44 0.19 -10.32
C MET A 1 -4.33 0.85 -9.49
N ALA A 2 -3.35 0.09 -9.00
CA ALA A 2 -2.19 0.60 -8.24
C ALA A 2 -0.95 0.72 -9.14
N SER A 3 0.04 1.53 -8.76
CA SER A 3 1.36 1.57 -9.42
C SER A 3 2.36 0.74 -8.62
N GLY A 4 3.13 -0.09 -9.33
CA GLY A 4 4.21 -0.90 -8.76
C GLY A 4 5.57 -0.28 -9.05
N PHE A 5 6.42 -0.21 -8.04
CA PHE A 5 7.78 0.31 -8.13
C PHE A 5 8.77 -0.76 -7.68
N HIS A 6 9.74 -1.07 -8.51
CA HIS A 6 10.88 -1.89 -8.13
C HIS A 6 11.95 -1.00 -7.50
N LEU A 7 12.43 -1.40 -6.33
CA LEU A 7 13.36 -0.61 -5.52
C LEU A 7 14.54 -1.50 -5.13
N LYS A 8 15.75 -0.98 -5.26
CA LYS A 8 16.95 -1.59 -4.66
C LYS A 8 17.41 -0.71 -3.51
N THR A 9 17.56 -1.31 -2.33
CA THR A 9 18.16 -0.64 -1.18
C THR A 9 19.67 -0.54 -1.33
N SER A 10 20.31 0.32 -0.53
CA SER A 10 21.78 0.45 -0.50
C SER A 10 22.50 -0.87 -0.17
N ASP A 11 21.87 -1.74 0.64
CA ASP A 11 22.33 -3.09 0.93
C ASP A 11 21.90 -4.15 -0.11
N LYS A 12 21.51 -3.72 -1.31
CA LYS A 12 21.20 -4.55 -2.48
C LYS A 12 19.99 -5.49 -2.31
N ARG A 13 19.12 -5.26 -1.32
CA ARG A 13 17.84 -5.98 -1.23
C ARG A 13 16.91 -5.48 -2.34
N ASP A 14 16.23 -6.42 -2.98
CA ASP A 14 15.22 -6.13 -3.99
C ASP A 14 13.85 -6.06 -3.32
N LEU A 15 13.19 -4.92 -3.49
CA LEU A 15 11.91 -4.59 -2.90
C LEU A 15 10.91 -4.21 -3.99
N PHE A 16 9.65 -4.48 -3.71
CA PHE A 16 8.54 -4.05 -4.54
C PHE A 16 7.59 -3.20 -3.71
N ALA A 17 7.37 -1.96 -4.13
CA ALA A 17 6.41 -1.07 -3.50
C ALA A 17 5.14 -0.96 -4.35
N ARG A 18 3.98 -1.15 -3.72
CA ARG A 18 2.66 -0.96 -4.33
C ARG A 18 2.01 0.26 -3.71
N LEU A 19 1.78 1.29 -4.52
CA LEU A 19 1.13 2.53 -4.11
C LEU A 19 -0.21 2.67 -4.85
N ALA A 20 -1.28 2.93 -4.10
CA ALA A 20 -2.58 3.21 -4.69
C ALA A 20 -2.54 4.48 -5.54
N ARG A 21 -3.22 4.47 -6.70
CA ARG A 21 -3.36 5.66 -7.54
C ARG A 21 -4.40 6.64 -6.98
N GLY A 22 -5.47 6.12 -6.40
CA GLY A 22 -6.46 6.95 -5.70
C GLY A 22 -5.86 7.58 -4.45
N HIS A 23 -6.22 8.84 -4.19
CA HIS A 23 -5.81 9.58 -3.00
C HIS A 23 -7.09 10.09 -2.33
N VAL A 24 -7.40 9.62 -1.11
CA VAL A 24 -8.69 9.93 -0.45
C VAL A 24 -8.88 11.42 -0.17
N ASN A 25 -7.78 12.17 -0.07
CA ASN A 25 -7.81 13.64 0.09
C ASN A 25 -7.80 14.42 -1.24
N MET A 26 -7.92 13.76 -2.40
CA MET A 26 -7.98 14.46 -3.69
C MET A 26 -9.33 15.20 -3.81
N PRO A 27 -9.35 16.47 -4.23
CA PRO A 27 -10.60 17.16 -4.51
C PRO A 27 -11.43 16.39 -5.55
N GLY A 28 -12.71 16.16 -5.25
CA GLY A 28 -13.60 15.40 -6.13
C GLY A 28 -13.26 13.92 -6.27
N PHE A 29 -12.52 13.34 -5.31
CA PHE A 29 -12.26 11.90 -5.29
C PHE A 29 -13.55 11.08 -5.33
N ASP A 30 -13.68 10.23 -6.34
CA ASP A 30 -14.87 9.41 -6.65
C ASP A 30 -14.65 7.91 -6.44
N GLY A 31 -13.53 7.54 -5.79
CA GLY A 31 -13.21 6.16 -5.47
C GLY A 31 -13.87 5.64 -4.19
N PHE A 32 -13.46 4.45 -3.76
CA PHE A 32 -13.97 3.84 -2.53
C PHE A 32 -13.69 4.73 -1.30
N SER A 33 -14.65 4.74 -0.36
CA SER A 33 -14.51 5.46 0.89
C SER A 33 -13.28 5.00 1.70
N ILE A 34 -12.83 5.82 2.65
CA ILE A 34 -11.67 5.46 3.48
C ILE A 34 -11.92 4.16 4.25
N GLU A 35 -13.15 3.90 4.71
CA GLU A 35 -13.49 2.71 5.48
C GLU A 35 -13.29 1.44 4.64
N ILE A 36 -13.73 1.47 3.38
CA ILE A 36 -13.54 0.36 2.44
C ILE A 36 -12.04 0.18 2.15
N GLN A 37 -11.33 1.26 1.84
CA GLN A 37 -9.90 1.19 1.53
C GLN A 37 -9.06 0.70 2.71
N ALA A 38 -9.39 1.13 3.93
CA ALA A 38 -8.74 0.69 5.16
C ALA A 38 -9.05 -0.78 5.43
N SER A 39 -10.31 -1.19 5.30
CA SER A 39 -10.71 -2.60 5.46
C SER A 39 -9.95 -3.52 4.49
N GLU A 40 -9.90 -3.17 3.20
CA GLU A 40 -9.12 -3.93 2.22
C GLU A 40 -7.61 -3.95 2.55
N ALA A 41 -7.06 -2.83 3.02
CA ALA A 41 -5.65 -2.74 3.38
C ALA A 41 -5.30 -3.62 4.58
N HIS A 42 -6.17 -3.65 5.58
CA HIS A 42 -6.05 -4.52 6.75
C HIS A 42 -6.19 -5.99 6.37
N PHE A 43 -7.18 -6.31 5.52
CA PHE A 43 -7.36 -7.66 4.99
C PHE A 43 -6.10 -8.14 4.26
N GLU A 44 -5.58 -7.37 3.30
CA GLU A 44 -4.38 -7.74 2.55
C GLU A 44 -3.16 -7.88 3.48
N THR A 45 -3.00 -6.98 4.46
CA THR A 45 -1.94 -7.09 5.48
C THR A 45 -2.06 -8.37 6.29
N ALA A 46 -3.27 -8.73 6.73
CA ALA A 46 -3.53 -9.94 7.50
C ALA A 46 -3.23 -11.20 6.69
N VAL A 47 -3.62 -11.22 5.40
CA VAL A 47 -3.32 -12.32 4.48
C VAL A 47 -1.81 -12.51 4.33
N TYR A 48 -1.03 -11.45 4.09
CA TYR A 48 0.42 -11.58 4.02
C TYR A 48 1.02 -12.12 5.32
N ASN A 49 0.59 -11.61 6.47
CA ASN A 49 1.09 -12.07 7.76
C ASN A 49 0.74 -13.54 8.05
N LEU A 50 -0.46 -13.98 7.62
CA LEU A 50 -0.91 -15.36 7.77
C LEU A 50 -0.13 -16.31 6.86
N LEU A 51 0.15 -15.93 5.62
CA LEU A 51 0.79 -16.79 4.62
C LEU A 51 2.33 -16.80 4.71
N GLN A 52 2.93 -15.74 5.24
CA GLN A 52 4.39 -15.63 5.35
C GLN A 52 5.11 -16.78 6.07
N PRO A 53 4.58 -17.36 7.17
CA PRO A 53 5.22 -18.50 7.82
C PRO A 53 5.00 -19.83 7.08
N GLU A 54 4.10 -19.90 6.10
CA GLU A 54 3.71 -21.16 5.46
C GLU A 54 4.77 -21.63 4.43
N PRO A 55 5.50 -22.73 4.69
CA PRO A 55 6.65 -23.12 3.86
C PRO A 55 6.27 -23.59 2.46
N LEU A 56 5.01 -23.99 2.26
CA LEU A 56 4.49 -24.47 0.98
C LEU A 56 3.92 -23.35 0.11
N ILE A 57 3.79 -22.12 0.64
CA ILE A 57 3.15 -21.00 -0.05
C ILE A 57 4.23 -19.99 -0.45
N ARG A 58 4.42 -19.83 -1.76
CA ARG A 58 5.29 -18.77 -2.30
C ARG A 58 4.59 -17.41 -2.20
N CYS A 59 4.81 -16.71 -1.11
CA CYS A 59 4.34 -15.33 -0.94
C CYS A 59 5.51 -14.36 -0.71
N SER A 60 5.40 -13.14 -1.25
CA SER A 60 6.33 -12.06 -0.91
C SER A 60 6.20 -11.69 0.56
N ARG A 61 7.33 -11.48 1.24
CA ARG A 61 7.35 -11.01 2.62
C ARG A 61 6.92 -9.55 2.70
N LEU A 62 5.84 -9.27 3.41
CA LEU A 62 5.43 -7.90 3.71
C LEU A 62 6.41 -7.28 4.72
N LEU A 63 6.96 -6.11 4.38
CA LEU A 63 7.90 -5.39 5.24
C LEU A 63 7.27 -4.18 5.89
N TYR A 64 6.34 -3.54 5.17
CA TYR A 64 5.62 -2.36 5.65
C TYR A 64 4.28 -2.27 4.92
N SER A 65 3.21 -1.97 5.66
CA SER A 65 1.94 -1.55 5.09
C SER A 65 1.43 -0.30 5.78
N ARG A 66 0.64 0.49 5.04
CA ARG A 66 0.00 1.68 5.57
C ARG A 66 -1.37 1.87 4.91
N VAL A 67 -2.38 2.08 5.74
CA VAL A 67 -3.72 2.49 5.32
C VAL A 67 -3.73 3.98 4.90
N PRO A 68 -4.61 4.40 3.99
CA PRO A 68 -4.74 5.81 3.67
C PRO A 68 -5.25 6.59 4.88
N VAL A 69 -4.78 7.82 5.06
CA VAL A 69 -5.25 8.76 6.07
C VAL A 69 -6.10 9.83 5.39
N GLN A 70 -7.34 9.99 5.86
CA GLN A 70 -8.21 11.07 5.41
C GLN A 70 -8.11 12.25 6.37
N HIS A 71 -7.92 13.44 5.83
CA HIS A 71 -7.90 14.66 6.63
C HIS A 71 -9.33 15.15 6.84
N LEU A 72 -9.63 15.62 8.06
CA LEU A 72 -10.95 16.15 8.42
C LEU A 72 -11.34 17.37 7.59
N VAL A 73 -10.35 18.14 7.14
CA VAL A 73 -10.58 19.32 6.29
C VAL A 73 -10.53 18.89 4.84
N SER A 74 -11.64 19.12 4.14
CA SER A 74 -11.72 19.09 2.68
C SER A 74 -10.77 20.15 2.12
N ASN A 75 -9.52 19.76 1.86
CA ASN A 75 -8.60 20.61 1.13
C ASN A 75 -9.05 20.63 -0.33
N LEU A 76 -9.32 21.83 -0.86
CA LEU A 76 -9.56 22.04 -2.29
C LEU A 76 -8.26 21.96 -3.11
N THR A 77 -7.13 21.77 -2.44
CA THR A 77 -5.80 21.68 -3.05
C THR A 77 -5.42 20.24 -3.33
N ILE A 78 -4.67 20.04 -4.41
CA ILE A 78 -4.12 18.74 -4.78
C ILE A 78 -3.10 18.31 -3.70
N PRO A 79 -3.26 17.13 -3.07
CA PRO A 79 -2.31 16.63 -2.08
C PRO A 79 -0.90 16.49 -2.65
N GLN A 80 0.10 16.99 -1.90
CA GLN A 80 1.52 16.91 -2.28
C GLN A 80 2.24 15.72 -1.62
N ASP A 81 1.58 15.07 -0.66
CA ASP A 81 2.11 13.91 0.05
C ASP A 81 1.42 12.60 -0.42
N LEU A 82 1.81 11.50 0.20
CA LEU A 82 1.25 10.17 -0.09
C LEU A 82 0.28 9.70 0.99
N SER A 83 -0.01 10.49 2.03
CA SER A 83 -0.72 10.06 3.25
C SER A 83 -2.10 9.45 2.95
N GLY A 84 -2.83 10.04 2.01
CA GLY A 84 -4.14 9.55 1.58
C GLY A 84 -4.09 8.39 0.58
N ARG A 85 -2.92 7.78 0.38
CA ARG A 85 -2.73 6.60 -0.47
C ARG A 85 -2.31 5.40 0.36
N ARG A 86 -2.94 4.26 0.06
CA ARG A 86 -2.50 2.94 0.54
C ARG A 86 -1.12 2.60 -0.01
N LEU A 87 -0.24 2.12 0.85
CA LEU A 87 1.14 1.75 0.50
C LEU A 87 1.48 0.37 1.08
N PHE A 88 2.09 -0.49 0.26
CA PHE A 88 2.71 -1.73 0.68
C PHE A 88 4.15 -1.78 0.18
N VAL A 89 5.06 -2.23 1.03
CA VAL A 89 6.46 -2.52 0.67
C VAL A 89 6.71 -3.98 0.97
N LEU A 90 7.07 -4.72 -0.07
CA LEU A 90 7.28 -6.15 -0.03
C LEU A 90 8.73 -6.47 -0.42
N ARG A 91 9.24 -7.58 0.11
CA ARG A 91 10.47 -8.18 -0.41
C ARG A 91 10.16 -8.86 -1.74
N SER A 92 10.98 -8.57 -2.75
CA SER A 92 10.92 -9.27 -4.04
C SER A 92 11.23 -10.76 -3.82
N LEU A 93 10.41 -11.63 -4.42
CA LEU A 93 10.74 -13.05 -4.49
C LEU A 93 11.86 -13.19 -5.52
N LYS A 94 13.00 -13.74 -5.12
CA LYS A 94 14.01 -14.16 -6.10
C LYS A 94 13.35 -15.19 -7.01
N ARG A 95 13.23 -14.85 -8.29
CA ARG A 95 12.78 -15.78 -9.34
C ARG A 95 13.81 -16.89 -9.52
#